data_AF-A0A2H1YH44-F1
#
_entry.id   AF-A0A2H1YH44-F1
#
_cell.length_a   1.000
_cell.length_b   1.000
_cell.length_c   1.000
_cell.angle_alpha   90.00
_cell.angle_beta   90.00
_cell.angle_gamma   90.00
#
_symmetry.space_group_name_H-M   'P 1'
#
loop_
_entity.id
_entity.type
_entity.pdbx_description
1 polymer ?
#
loop_
_entity_poly.entity_id
_entity_poly.type
_entity_poly.pdbx_seq_one_letter_code
_entity_poly.pdbx_strand_id
1 'polypeptide(L)'
;MYKITTDGICNEYNKPYVLICENTPLTAVITDFKRLLLFRGLEFPKDLITKNHGAKIVLKYSFLDSEDTPEKVELTFKVEDLNKQKDS
;
A
#
# COMPACT_ATOMS: atom_id res chain seq x y z
N MET A 1 -11.50 12.82 -3.44
CA MET A 1 -10.81 11.89 -4.35
C MET A 1 -9.32 11.96 -4.06
N TYR A 2 -8.66 10.81 -3.99
CA TYR A 2 -7.26 10.69 -3.62
C TYR A 2 -6.49 9.95 -4.71
N LYS A 3 -5.26 10.41 -4.95
CA LYS A 3 -4.25 9.69 -5.73
C LYS A 3 -3.21 9.12 -4.78
N ILE A 4 -2.91 7.84 -4.94
CA ILE A 4 -2.03 7.10 -4.06
C ILE A 4 -0.93 6.47 -4.91
N THR A 5 0.32 6.67 -4.52
CA THR A 5 1.50 6.17 -5.26
C THR A 5 2.51 5.54 -4.32
N THR A 6 3.30 4.59 -4.84
CA THR A 6 4.47 4.06 -4.12
C THR A 6 5.51 3.59 -5.11
N ASP A 7 6.75 3.62 -4.66
CA ASP A 7 7.94 3.26 -5.41
C ASP A 7 8.36 1.81 -5.07
N GLY A 8 7.78 1.24 -4.01
CA GLY A 8 8.16 -0.07 -3.48
C GLY A 8 7.47 -1.26 -4.13
N ILE A 9 6.43 -1.04 -4.94
CA ILE A 9 5.74 -2.10 -5.71
C ILE A 9 5.27 -1.56 -7.07
N CYS A 10 5.03 -2.46 -8.02
CA CYS A 10 4.35 -2.19 -9.29
C CYS A 10 2.88 -2.64 -9.25
N ASN A 11 2.06 -2.19 -10.21
CA ASN A 11 0.71 -2.71 -10.43
C ASN A 11 0.71 -4.08 -11.14
N GLU A 12 -0.48 -4.62 -11.49
CA GLU A 12 -0.61 -5.92 -12.16
C GLU A 12 0.07 -6.00 -13.55
N TYR A 13 0.34 -4.86 -14.19
CA TYR A 13 0.99 -4.77 -15.50
C TYR A 13 2.49 -4.46 -15.40
N ASN A 14 3.08 -4.58 -14.21
CA ASN A 14 4.47 -4.24 -13.92
C ASN A 14 4.82 -2.76 -14.23
N LYS A 15 3.82 -1.85 -14.12
CA LYS A 15 3.99 -0.40 -14.25
C LYS A 15 4.05 0.25 -12.85
N PRO A 16 4.54 1.50 -12.75
CA PRO A 16 4.55 2.24 -11.48
C PRO A 16 3.18 2.21 -10.80
N TYR A 17 3.18 2.01 -9.48
CA TYR A 17 1.95 1.91 -8.71
C TYR A 17 1.22 3.24 -8.64
N VAL A 18 -0.03 3.25 -9.10
CA VAL A 18 -0.96 4.37 -8.97
C VAL A 18 -2.34 3.82 -8.67
N LEU A 19 -2.94 4.27 -7.56
CA LEU A 19 -4.31 3.94 -7.17
C LEU A 19 -5.12 5.23 -6.99
N ILE A 20 -6.30 5.29 -7.60
CA ILE A 20 -7.26 6.39 -7.42
C ILE A 20 -8.44 5.87 -6.61
N CYS A 21 -8.84 6.60 -5.56
CA CYS A 21 -10.01 6.24 -4.75
C CYS A 21 -10.78 7.47 -4.27
N GLU A 22 -12.06 7.31 -3.94
CA GLU A 22 -12.91 8.45 -3.57
C GLU A 22 -12.87 8.78 -2.08
N ASN A 23 -12.99 7.77 -1.20
CA ASN A 23 -13.39 8.02 0.19
C ASN A 23 -12.41 7.53 1.28
N THR A 24 -11.71 6.41 1.09
CA THR A 24 -10.89 5.81 2.18
C THR A 24 -9.52 5.31 1.68
N PRO A 25 -8.51 6.18 1.60
CA PRO A 25 -7.17 5.82 1.13
C PRO A 25 -6.56 4.60 1.81
N LEU A 26 -6.72 4.49 3.13
CA LEU A 26 -6.20 3.36 3.90
C LEU A 26 -6.83 2.02 3.47
N THR A 27 -8.17 1.97 3.43
CA THR A 27 -8.91 0.76 3.02
C THR A 27 -8.60 0.40 1.58
N ALA A 28 -8.51 1.39 0.70
CA ALA A 28 -8.16 1.20 -0.71
C ALA A 28 -6.75 0.60 -0.86
N VAL A 29 -5.74 1.14 -0.17
CA VAL A 29 -4.37 0.60 -0.15
C VAL A 29 -4.35 -0.84 0.35
N ILE A 30 -5.00 -1.14 1.47
CA ILE A 30 -4.99 -2.50 2.04
C ILE A 30 -5.64 -3.50 1.08
N THR A 31 -6.77 -3.12 0.48
CA THR A 31 -7.53 -3.99 -0.42
C THR A 31 -6.73 -4.27 -1.69
N ASP A 32 -6.16 -3.23 -2.29
CA ASP A 32 -5.39 -3.36 -3.52
C ASP A 32 -4.05 -4.06 -3.29
N PHE A 33 -3.38 -3.80 -2.15
CA PHE A 33 -2.19 -4.54 -1.75
C PHE A 33 -2.48 -6.04 -1.66
N LYS A 34 -3.56 -6.45 -0.98
CA LYS A 34 -3.99 -7.86 -0.93
C LYS A 34 -4.29 -8.42 -2.32
N ARG A 35 -5.00 -7.66 -3.17
CA ARG A 35 -5.27 -8.05 -4.56
C ARG A 35 -3.97 -8.34 -5.32
N LEU A 36 -2.97 -7.47 -5.18
CA LEU A 36 -1.67 -7.61 -5.84
C LEU A 36 -0.84 -8.78 -5.27
N LEU A 37 -0.96 -9.10 -3.99
CA LEU A 37 -0.34 -10.31 -3.43
C LEU A 37 -0.93 -11.57 -4.05
N LEU A 38 -2.27 -11.68 -4.10
CA LEU A 38 -2.95 -12.81 -4.73
C LEU A 38 -2.59 -12.94 -6.21
N PHE A 39 -2.53 -11.81 -6.93
CA PHE A 39 -2.13 -11.79 -8.35
C PHE A 39 -0.72 -12.35 -8.57
N ARG A 40 0.18 -12.19 -7.59
CA ARG A 40 1.54 -12.71 -7.62
C ARG A 40 1.67 -14.12 -7.01
N GLY A 41 0.56 -14.75 -6.61
CA GLY A 41 0.56 -16.06 -5.96
C GLY A 41 1.15 -16.05 -4.54
N LEU A 42 1.15 -14.89 -3.88
CA LEU A 42 1.66 -14.73 -2.51
C LEU A 42 0.52 -14.84 -1.49
N GLU A 43 0.83 -15.43 -0.33
CA GLU A 43 -0.08 -15.46 0.81
C GLU A 43 -0.21 -14.08 1.48
N PHE A 44 -1.27 -13.90 2.28
CA PHE A 44 -1.42 -12.70 3.07
C PHE A 44 -0.51 -12.72 4.30
N PRO A 45 0.29 -11.67 4.53
CA PRO A 45 1.11 -11.58 5.73
C PRO A 45 0.24 -11.54 6.98
N LYS A 46 0.50 -12.44 7.93
CA LYS A 46 -0.24 -12.56 9.20
C LYS A 46 0.02 -11.38 10.13
N ASP A 47 1.17 -10.73 9.99
CA ASP A 47 1.65 -9.64 10.84
C ASP A 47 1.49 -8.25 10.18
N LEU A 48 0.57 -8.10 9.22
CA LEU A 48 0.34 -6.85 8.52
C LEU A 48 -0.08 -5.73 9.49
N ILE A 49 0.83 -4.78 9.72
CA ILE A 49 0.59 -3.57 10.50
C ILE A 49 0.42 -2.40 9.55
N THR A 50 -0.63 -1.61 9.77
CA THR A 50 -0.93 -0.43 8.95
C THR A 50 -0.88 0.84 9.77
N LYS A 51 -0.17 1.86 9.30
CA LYS A 51 -0.14 3.21 9.90
C LYS A 51 -0.63 4.24 8.90
N ASN A 52 -1.59 5.07 9.30
CA ASN A 52 -2.11 6.17 8.50
C ASN A 52 -1.68 7.50 9.11
N HIS A 53 -0.99 8.32 8.31
CA HIS A 53 -0.52 9.66 8.70
C HIS A 53 -1.15 10.76 7.84
N GLY A 54 -2.29 10.49 7.18
CA GLY A 54 -3.00 11.44 6.31
C GLY A 54 -2.35 11.57 4.94
N ALA A 55 -1.17 12.18 4.85
CA ALA A 55 -0.42 12.36 3.61
C ALA A 55 0.38 11.12 3.18
N LYS A 56 0.48 10.12 4.07
CA LYS A 56 1.16 8.85 3.80
C LYS A 56 0.50 7.69 4.54
N ILE A 57 0.55 6.52 3.94
CA ILE A 57 0.16 5.24 4.53
C ILE A 57 1.39 4.34 4.54
N VAL A 58 1.65 3.67 5.65
CA VAL A 58 2.78 2.74 5.79
C VAL A 58 2.24 1.35 6.12
N LEU A 59 2.61 0.36 5.31
CA LEU A 59 2.38 -1.05 5.58
C LEU A 59 3.69 -1.65 6.08
N LYS A 60 3.64 -2.40 7.18
CA LYS A 60 4.76 -3.22 7.66
C LYS A 60 4.32 -4.67 7.70
N TYR A 61 5.09 -5.57 7.13
CA TYR A 61 4.74 -6.98 7.05
C TYR A 61 5.97 -7.87 6.85
N SER A 62 5.82 -9.17 7.09
CA SER A 62 6.81 -10.20 6.77
C SER A 62 6.15 -11.38 6.05
N PHE A 63 6.90 -12.03 5.14
CA PHE A 63 6.44 -13.22 4.43
C PHE A 63 7.00 -14.54 5.00
N LEU A 64 8.04 -14.46 5.84
CA LEU A 64 8.72 -15.62 6.40
C LEU A 64 8.46 -15.69 7.90
N ASP A 65 7.89 -16.81 8.36
CA ASP A 65 7.96 -17.27 9.75
C ASP A 65 9.39 -17.84 10.02
N SER A 66 10.47 -17.09 9.71
CA SER A 66 11.82 -17.56 10.07
C SER A 66 12.04 -17.31 11.57
N GLU A 67 12.37 -18.38 12.29
CA GLU A 67 12.41 -18.42 13.77
C GLU A 67 13.43 -17.46 14.40
N ASP A 68 14.38 -16.92 13.62
CA ASP A 68 15.50 -16.13 14.17
C ASP A 68 15.37 -14.61 14.01
N THR A 69 14.61 -14.08 13.05
CA THR A 69 14.22 -12.65 12.94
C THR A 69 13.45 -12.42 11.63
N PRO A 70 12.13 -12.19 11.64
CA PRO A 70 11.41 -11.88 10.42
C PRO A 70 11.87 -10.52 9.89
N GLU A 71 12.44 -10.51 8.68
CA GLU A 71 12.77 -9.27 7.98
C GLU A 71 11.45 -8.53 7.67
N LYS A 72 11.22 -7.43 8.39
CA LYS A 72 10.01 -6.64 8.24
C LYS A 72 10.17 -5.69 7.06
N VAL A 73 9.42 -5.96 6.00
CA VAL A 73 9.31 -5.06 4.85
C VAL A 73 8.47 -3.86 5.27
N GLU A 74 8.96 -2.66 4.98
CA GLU A 74 8.20 -1.42 5.13
C GLU A 74 7.88 -0.85 3.75
N LEU A 75 6.59 -0.73 3.44
CA LEU A 75 6.08 -0.17 2.20
C LEU A 75 5.32 1.13 2.48
N THR A 76 5.83 2.23 1.92
CA THR A 76 5.23 3.56 2.11
C THR A 76 4.49 4.00 0.85
N PHE A 77 3.24 4.43 1.04
CA PHE A 77 2.38 5.00 0.02
C PHE A 77 2.20 6.48 0.29
N LYS A 78 2.43 7.31 -0.73
CA LYS A 78 2.08 8.73 -0.72
C LYS A 78 0.59 8.89 -1.01
N VAL A 79 -0.08 9.79 -0.30
CA VAL A 79 -1.50 10.10 -0.49
C VAL A 79 -1.65 11.57 -0.86
N GLU A 80 -2.23 11.84 -2.01
CA GLU A 80 -2.52 13.19 -2.52
C GLU A 80 -4.03 13.38 -2.58
N ASP A 81 -4.55 14.42 -1.90
CA ASP A 81 -5.95 14.83 -2.01
C ASP A 81 -6.12 15.70 -3.27
N LEU A 82 -6.77 15.14 -4.28
CA LEU A 82 -6.96 15.81 -5.58
C LEU A 82 -7.96 16.96 -5.51
N ASN A 83 -8.81 16.99 -4.48
CA ASN A 83 -9.78 18.07 -4.32
C ASN A 83 -9.13 19.33 -3.74
N LYS A 84 -8.06 19.18 -2.94
CA LYS A 84 -7.32 20.31 -2.36
C LYS A 84 -6.33 20.98 -3.31
N GLN A 85 -6.06 20.39 -4.49
CA GLN A 85 -5.18 20.99 -5.50
C GLN A 85 -5.89 22.02 -6.41
N LYS A 86 -7.22 22.12 -6.39
CA LYS A 86 -7.96 23.07 -7.24
C LYS A 86 -8.00 24.50 -6.69
N ASP A 87 -7.57 24.71 -5.46
CA ASP A 87 -7.64 25.99 -4.75
C ASP A 87 -6.26 26.68 -4.58
N SER A 88 -5.27 26.36 -5.44
CA SER A 88 -3.93 26.99 -5.44
C SER A 88 -3.49 27.44 -6.82
#